data_AF-A0A931WCJ7-F1
#
_entry.id   AF-A0A931WCJ7-F1
#
_cell.length_a   1.000
_cell.length_b   1.000
_cell.length_c   1.000
_cell.angle_alpha   90.00
_cell.angle_beta   90.00
_cell.angle_gamma   90.00
#
_symmetry.space_group_name_H-M   'P 1'
#
loop_
_entity.id
_entity.type
_entity.pdbx_description
1 polymer ?
#
loop_
_entity_poly.entity_id
_entity_poly.type
_entity_poly.pdbx_seq_one_letter_code
_entity_poly.pdbx_strand_id
1 'polypeptide(L)'
;SRRTKIIIALGVILILMLIGYLLFRSRDGGGGIGGGIFGGGGGLPNTGGGQGPPLSGGSNVPPGGTLPVTDNEVKKLVRLSKDPVVGAVTRGEDRVVYFKLGLGHIYETPFDGAGGESLVSNLTIKDLIGAKWSKSRTYALLTTNTKAAV
;
A
#
# COMPACT_ATOMS: atom_id res chain seq x y z
N SER A 1 -35.43 31.14 -9.29
CA SER A 1 -35.03 32.55 -9.24
C SER A 1 -33.52 32.68 -9.39
N ARG A 2 -33.01 33.66 -10.18
CA ARG A 2 -31.56 33.88 -10.38
C ARG A 2 -30.82 34.08 -9.03
N ARG A 3 -31.50 34.67 -8.05
CA ARG A 3 -31.00 34.90 -6.69
C ARG A 3 -30.77 33.59 -5.92
N THR A 4 -31.66 32.61 -6.06
CA THR A 4 -31.52 31.28 -5.43
C THR A 4 -30.31 30.51 -5.97
N LYS A 5 -30.00 30.63 -7.27
CA LYS A 5 -28.84 29.97 -7.87
C LYS A 5 -27.51 30.55 -7.35
N ILE A 6 -27.46 31.87 -7.13
CA ILE A 6 -26.29 32.56 -6.59
C ILE A 6 -26.04 32.15 -5.13
N ILE A 7 -27.10 32.05 -4.31
CA ILE A 7 -26.99 31.64 -2.91
C ILE A 7 -26.47 30.19 -2.81
N ILE A 8 -26.95 29.29 -3.66
CA ILE A 8 -26.47 27.91 -3.71
C ILE A 8 -25.01 27.85 -4.17
N ALA A 9 -24.63 28.62 -5.20
CA ALA A 9 -23.26 28.66 -5.69
C ALA A 9 -22.28 29.17 -4.61
N LEU A 10 -22.64 30.23 -3.88
CA LEU A 10 -21.84 30.74 -2.76
C LEU A 10 -21.71 29.73 -1.63
N GLY A 11 -22.80 29.01 -1.30
CA GLY A 11 -22.78 27.94 -0.31
C GLY A 11 -21.85 26.79 -0.69
N VAL A 12 -21.86 26.36 -1.95
CA VAL A 12 -20.98 25.29 -2.45
C VAL A 12 -19.51 25.72 -2.39
N ILE A 13 -19.19 26.97 -2.78
CA ILE A 13 -17.82 27.49 -2.73
C ILE A 13 -17.31 27.52 -1.28
N LEU A 14 -18.15 27.96 -0.33
CA LEU A 14 -17.82 27.97 1.10
C LEU A 14 -17.54 26.57 1.65
N ILE A 15 -18.35 25.58 1.27
CA ILE A 15 -18.17 24.18 1.67
C ILE A 15 -16.87 23.61 1.09
N LEU A 16 -16.57 23.89 -0.19
CA LEU A 16 -15.33 23.42 -0.82
C LEU A 16 -14.08 24.05 -0.19
N MET A 17 -14.14 25.34 0.17
CA MET A 17 -13.05 25.99 0.92
C MET A 17 -12.88 25.40 2.31
N LEU A 18 -13.97 25.07 3.01
CA LEU A 18 -13.90 24.46 4.34
C LEU A 18 -13.28 23.05 4.28
N ILE A 19 -13.67 22.24 3.29
CA ILE A 19 -13.09 20.91 3.06
C ILE A 19 -11.60 21.04 2.70
N GLY A 20 -11.26 21.95 1.78
CA GLY A 20 -9.86 22.22 1.42
C GLY A 20 -9.01 22.65 2.61
N TYR A 21 -9.55 23.55 3.45
CA TYR A 21 -8.89 24.01 4.68
C TYR A 21 -8.70 22.88 5.70
N LEU A 22 -9.71 22.03 5.92
CA LEU A 22 -9.59 20.88 6.82
C LEU A 22 -8.56 19.86 6.33
N LEU A 23 -8.57 19.54 5.03
CA LEU A 23 -7.59 18.63 4.42
C LEU A 23 -6.17 19.19 4.45
N PHE A 24 -6.01 20.51 4.28
CA PHE A 24 -4.71 21.17 4.37
C PHE A 24 -4.19 21.18 5.81
N ARG A 25 -5.05 21.51 6.79
CA ARG A 25 -4.71 21.51 8.21
C ARG A 25 -4.44 20.11 8.78
N SER A 26 -5.12 19.08 8.28
CA SER A 26 -4.88 17.67 8.66
C SER A 26 -3.59 17.09 8.07
N ARG A 27 -2.91 17.77 7.15
CA ARG A 27 -1.58 17.36 6.66
C ARG A 27 -0.44 17.82 7.57
N ASP A 28 -0.62 18.93 8.27
CA ASP A 28 0.40 19.48 9.19
C ASP A 28 0.13 19.12 10.67
N GLY A 29 -1.07 18.63 10.99
CA GLY A 29 -1.44 18.17 12.33
C GLY A 29 -1.74 16.68 12.36
N GLY A 30 -0.75 15.86 12.71
CA GLY A 30 -0.97 14.46 13.06
C GLY A 30 -1.93 14.34 14.25
N GLY A 31 -3.11 13.78 14.01
CA GLY A 31 -4.12 13.56 15.04
C GLY A 31 -5.39 12.97 14.43
N GLY A 32 -5.49 11.63 14.48
CA GLY A 32 -6.63 10.91 13.94
C GLY A 32 -7.95 11.29 14.61
N ILE A 33 -9.00 11.38 13.80
CA ILE A 33 -10.40 11.31 14.24
C ILE A 33 -11.10 10.36 13.28
N GLY A 34 -11.60 9.25 13.84
CA GLY A 34 -12.38 8.25 13.12
C GLY A 34 -13.82 8.68 12.83
N GLY A 35 -14.48 7.86 12.02
CA GLY A 35 -15.88 7.97 11.61
C GLY A 35 -15.98 8.40 10.15
N GLY A 36 -16.35 7.58 9.17
CA GLY A 36 -17.28 6.45 9.21
C GLY A 36 -18.52 6.84 8.42
N ILE A 37 -18.47 6.73 7.09
CA ILE A 37 -19.64 6.71 6.21
C ILE A 37 -19.24 5.87 4.98
N PHE A 38 -19.73 4.63 4.90
CA PHE A 38 -20.14 3.86 3.71
C PHE A 38 -20.16 2.35 4.05
N GLY A 39 -21.37 1.83 4.31
CA GLY A 39 -21.85 0.44 4.16
C GLY A 39 -21.17 -0.64 5.00
N GLY A 40 -21.80 -1.35 5.94
CA GLY A 40 -23.17 -1.85 5.96
C GLY A 40 -23.16 -3.38 5.78
N GLY A 41 -23.33 -4.13 6.87
CA GLY A 41 -23.70 -5.56 6.84
C GLY A 41 -22.93 -6.47 7.79
N GLY A 42 -23.60 -6.92 8.87
CA GLY A 42 -23.21 -8.12 9.62
C GLY A 42 -23.06 -7.91 11.13
N GLY A 43 -24.15 -8.12 11.88
CA GLY A 43 -24.16 -8.13 13.33
C GLY A 43 -23.43 -9.33 13.94
N LEU A 44 -22.91 -9.09 15.15
CA LEU A 44 -22.31 -9.96 16.17
C LEU A 44 -23.04 -11.33 16.34
N PRO A 45 -22.35 -12.43 16.77
CA PRO A 45 -21.94 -12.51 18.17
C PRO A 45 -20.55 -13.11 18.45
N ASN A 46 -19.98 -12.60 19.54
CA ASN A 46 -19.06 -13.34 20.40
C ASN A 46 -19.74 -14.64 20.87
N THR A 47 -19.24 -15.80 20.44
CA THR A 47 -19.47 -17.09 21.08
C THR A 47 -18.18 -17.90 21.04
N GLY A 48 -17.70 -18.32 22.21
CA GLY A 48 -16.44 -19.03 22.37
C GLY A 48 -16.40 -20.46 21.83
N GLY A 49 -15.24 -21.09 22.06
CA GLY A 49 -15.05 -22.54 22.03
C GLY A 49 -15.01 -23.17 20.64
N GLY A 50 -13.82 -23.58 20.19
CA GLY A 50 -13.68 -24.34 18.93
C GLY A 50 -12.26 -24.84 18.71
N GLN A 51 -11.99 -26.03 19.24
CA GLN A 51 -10.76 -26.79 19.11
C GLN A 51 -10.74 -27.52 17.75
N GLY A 52 -9.61 -27.44 17.03
CA GLY A 52 -9.13 -28.49 16.13
C GLY A 52 -8.88 -28.09 14.65
N PRO A 53 -8.02 -28.83 13.90
CA PRO A 53 -6.99 -29.80 14.31
C PRO A 53 -5.55 -29.28 14.04
N PRO A 54 -4.53 -29.76 14.76
CA PRO A 54 -3.14 -29.60 14.37
C PRO A 54 -2.78 -30.69 13.34
N LEU A 55 -2.14 -30.32 12.23
CA LEU A 55 -1.51 -31.32 11.36
C LEU A 55 0.00 -31.04 11.26
N SER A 56 0.69 -31.77 12.14
CA SER A 56 2.08 -32.24 12.15
C SER A 56 2.97 -31.91 10.95
N GLY A 57 4.14 -31.39 11.29
CA GLY A 57 5.36 -31.47 10.48
C GLY A 57 6.61 -31.23 11.32
N GLY A 58 7.06 -32.25 12.06
CA GLY A 58 8.45 -32.37 12.53
C GLY A 58 8.74 -31.98 13.98
N SER A 59 8.72 -32.99 14.86
CA SER A 59 9.30 -32.96 16.20
C SER A 59 10.81 -32.72 16.18
N ASN A 60 11.28 -31.76 16.98
CA ASN A 60 12.46 -31.88 17.88
C ASN A 60 12.61 -30.60 18.71
N VAL A 61 11.88 -30.53 19.83
CA VAL A 61 12.14 -29.55 20.88
C VAL A 61 12.98 -30.26 21.96
N PRO A 62 14.24 -29.88 22.20
CA PRO A 62 14.92 -30.23 23.44
C PRO A 62 14.28 -29.43 24.59
N PRO A 63 13.99 -30.06 25.74
CA PRO A 63 13.39 -29.37 26.88
C PRO A 63 14.46 -28.57 27.64
N GLY A 64 14.12 -27.34 28.03
CA GLY A 64 14.84 -26.63 29.08
C GLY A 64 16.06 -25.84 28.60
N GLY A 65 15.82 -24.59 28.22
CA GLY A 65 16.84 -23.57 28.08
C GLY A 65 16.16 -22.24 27.81
N THR A 66 15.97 -21.41 28.83
CA THR A 66 15.74 -19.98 28.61
C THR A 66 17.03 -19.43 28.02
N LEU A 67 17.15 -19.51 26.69
CA LEU A 67 18.12 -18.71 25.97
C LEU A 67 17.79 -17.25 26.30
N PRO A 68 18.77 -16.44 26.74
CA PRO A 68 18.53 -15.01 26.82
C PRO A 68 18.12 -14.56 25.42
N VAL A 69 16.88 -14.10 25.27
CA VAL A 69 16.48 -13.29 24.14
C VAL A 69 17.26 -12.00 24.31
N THR A 70 18.51 -12.03 23.88
CA THR A 70 19.22 -10.83 23.45
C THR A 70 18.25 -10.19 22.46
N ASP A 71 17.96 -8.90 22.60
CA ASP A 71 17.22 -8.06 21.65
C ASP A 71 17.96 -8.04 20.30
N ASN A 72 18.04 -9.21 19.66
CA ASN A 72 18.44 -9.40 18.30
C ASN A 72 17.27 -8.85 17.52
N GLU A 73 17.39 -7.58 17.15
CA GLU A 73 16.59 -6.87 16.16
C GLU A 73 15.84 -7.88 15.27
N VAL A 74 14.57 -8.11 15.61
CA VAL A 74 13.79 -9.18 14.98
C VAL A 74 13.67 -8.79 13.51
N LYS A 75 14.50 -9.41 12.66
CA LYS A 75 14.48 -9.20 11.21
C LYS A 75 13.14 -9.67 10.68
N LYS A 76 12.19 -8.75 10.61
CA LYS A 76 10.82 -8.99 10.17
C LYS A 76 10.73 -8.69 8.69
N LEU A 77 10.09 -9.59 7.94
CA LEU A 77 9.72 -9.30 6.56
C LEU A 77 8.60 -8.26 6.54
N VAL A 78 8.85 -7.16 5.84
CA VAL A 78 7.88 -6.07 5.66
C VAL A 78 7.29 -6.15 4.25
N ARG A 79 5.96 -6.10 4.17
CA ARG A 79 5.26 -6.01 2.88
C ARG A 79 5.31 -4.57 2.37
N LEU A 80 5.91 -4.37 1.21
CA LEU A 80 6.10 -3.03 0.61
C LEU A 80 4.95 -2.58 -0.30
N SER A 81 4.27 -3.50 -0.97
CA SER A 81 3.14 -3.21 -1.87
C SER A 81 1.98 -4.15 -1.61
N LYS A 82 0.75 -3.62 -1.72
CA LYS A 82 -0.47 -4.43 -1.72
C LYS A 82 -0.75 -5.05 -3.08
N ASP A 83 -0.37 -4.36 -4.14
CA ASP A 83 -0.58 -4.77 -5.53
C ASP A 83 0.54 -5.71 -6.00
N PRO A 84 0.30 -6.56 -7.01
CA PRO A 84 1.33 -7.38 -7.60
C PRO A 84 2.33 -6.51 -8.39
N VAL A 85 3.62 -6.75 -8.17
CA VAL A 85 4.73 -5.93 -8.69
C VAL A 85 5.76 -6.77 -9.45
N VAL A 86 6.51 -6.12 -10.35
CA VAL A 86 7.65 -6.73 -11.05
C VAL A 86 8.84 -5.77 -11.10
N GLY A 87 10.02 -6.35 -11.31
CA GLY A 87 11.26 -5.59 -11.46
C GLY A 87 11.60 -4.74 -10.24
N ALA A 88 11.44 -5.28 -9.03
CA ALA A 88 11.86 -4.58 -7.83
C ALA A 88 13.39 -4.42 -7.81
N VAL A 89 13.87 -3.20 -7.58
CA VAL A 89 15.30 -2.88 -7.46
C VAL A 89 15.51 -1.84 -6.38
N THR A 90 16.64 -1.88 -5.70
CA THR A 90 17.00 -0.85 -4.74
C THR A 90 17.39 0.44 -5.45
N ARG A 91 17.03 1.59 -4.88
CA ARG A 91 17.46 2.90 -5.35
C ARG A 91 18.03 3.65 -4.15
N GLY A 92 19.31 3.98 -4.19
CA GLY A 92 20.01 4.47 -3.00
C GLY A 92 20.14 3.39 -1.92
N GLU A 93 20.16 3.83 -0.67
CA GLU A 93 20.41 3.00 0.52
C GLU A 93 19.15 2.57 1.27
N ASP A 94 18.00 3.23 1.03
CA ASP A 94 16.80 3.09 1.86
C ASP A 94 15.51 2.83 1.06
N ARG A 95 15.55 2.80 -0.28
CA ARG A 95 14.35 2.72 -1.12
C ARG A 95 14.36 1.57 -2.11
N VAL A 96 13.15 1.16 -2.47
CA VAL A 96 12.87 0.21 -3.54
C VAL A 96 12.00 0.86 -4.60
N VAL A 97 12.37 0.65 -5.85
CA VAL A 97 11.58 1.03 -7.03
C VAL A 97 11.09 -0.23 -7.72
N TYR A 98 9.84 -0.24 -8.17
CA TYR A 98 9.23 -1.36 -8.89
C TYR A 98 8.11 -0.89 -9.81
N PHE A 99 7.67 -1.79 -10.69
CA PHE A 99 6.51 -1.58 -11.56
C PHE A 99 5.29 -2.30 -10.97
N LYS A 100 4.13 -1.62 -10.92
CA LYS A 100 2.86 -2.28 -10.60
C LYS A 100 2.24 -2.88 -11.84
N LEU A 101 1.84 -4.15 -11.79
CA LEU A 101 1.32 -4.88 -12.96
C LEU A 101 -0.02 -4.33 -13.48
N GLY A 102 -0.85 -3.74 -12.62
CA GLY A 102 -2.19 -3.27 -13.02
C GLY A 102 -2.17 -2.15 -14.07
N LEU A 103 -1.31 -1.14 -13.90
CA LEU A 103 -1.21 0.01 -14.81
C LEU A 103 0.17 0.14 -15.48
N GLY A 104 1.17 -0.63 -15.03
CA GLY A 104 2.54 -0.52 -15.49
C GLY A 104 3.31 0.68 -14.92
N HIS A 105 2.72 1.40 -13.97
CA HIS A 105 3.32 2.59 -13.37
C HIS A 105 4.51 2.24 -12.47
N ILE A 106 5.45 3.17 -12.35
CA ILE A 106 6.63 3.02 -11.51
C ILE A 106 6.37 3.67 -10.16
N TYR A 107 6.57 2.90 -9.10
CA TYR A 107 6.45 3.37 -7.72
C TYR A 107 7.77 3.21 -6.98
N GLU A 108 7.95 4.03 -5.97
CA GLU A 108 9.04 3.98 -5.00
C GLU A 108 8.47 3.93 -3.59
N THR A 109 9.11 3.15 -2.72
CA THR A 109 8.75 3.08 -1.30
C THR A 109 10.00 2.83 -0.44
N PRO A 110 10.05 3.33 0.81
CA PRO A 110 11.10 2.98 1.76
C PRO A 110 11.11 1.49 2.13
N PHE A 111 12.26 0.95 2.54
CA PHE A 111 12.38 -0.46 2.98
C PHE A 111 11.53 -0.82 4.21
N ASP A 112 11.23 0.16 5.05
CA ASP A 112 10.41 -0.02 6.25
C ASP A 112 8.89 0.02 5.94
N GLY A 113 8.51 0.40 4.72
CA GLY A 113 7.12 0.61 4.31
C GLY A 113 6.38 1.74 5.06
N ALA A 114 7.04 2.48 5.96
CA ALA A 114 6.41 3.44 6.86
C ALA A 114 6.00 4.76 6.16
N GLY A 115 6.56 5.03 4.97
CA GLY A 115 6.26 6.23 4.17
C GLY A 115 5.16 6.06 3.10
N GLY A 116 4.66 4.84 2.90
CA GLY A 116 3.77 4.53 1.78
C GLY A 116 4.45 4.61 0.40
N GLU A 117 3.66 4.41 -0.65
CA GLU A 117 4.16 4.36 -2.02
C GLU A 117 4.10 5.74 -2.69
N SER A 118 5.19 6.17 -3.31
CA SER A 118 5.28 7.38 -4.11
C SER A 118 5.30 7.04 -5.60
N LEU A 119 4.49 7.72 -6.40
CA LEU A 119 4.48 7.56 -7.85
C LEU A 119 5.72 8.24 -8.46
N VAL A 120 6.59 7.45 -9.08
CA VAL A 120 7.80 7.94 -9.77
C VAL A 120 7.50 8.31 -11.22
N SER A 121 6.70 7.48 -11.90
CA SER A 121 6.33 7.69 -13.29
C SER A 121 4.96 7.11 -13.60
N ASN A 122 4.15 7.88 -14.30
CA ASN A 122 2.80 7.54 -14.74
C ASN A 122 2.76 6.88 -16.12
N LEU A 123 3.86 6.25 -16.55
CA LEU A 123 3.92 5.54 -17.82
C LEU A 123 3.00 4.32 -17.79
N THR A 124 1.91 4.37 -18.54
CA THR A 124 0.98 3.24 -18.66
C THR A 124 1.54 2.19 -19.61
N ILE A 125 1.98 1.05 -19.06
CA ILE A 125 2.49 -0.09 -19.83
C ILE A 125 1.45 -1.20 -19.75
N LYS A 126 0.66 -1.37 -20.81
CA LYS A 126 -0.35 -2.43 -20.90
C LYS A 126 0.29 -3.81 -20.91
N ASP A 127 -0.40 -4.76 -20.28
CA ASP A 127 -0.04 -6.18 -20.28
C ASP A 127 1.43 -6.44 -19.87
N LEU A 128 1.97 -5.62 -18.98
CA LEU A 128 3.29 -5.84 -18.39
C LEU A 128 3.28 -7.19 -17.66
N ILE A 129 4.27 -8.04 -17.94
CA ILE A 129 4.45 -9.33 -17.27
C ILE A 129 5.83 -9.47 -16.61
N GLY A 130 6.78 -8.63 -16.98
CA GLY A 130 8.12 -8.66 -16.41
C GLY A 130 8.89 -7.37 -16.65
N ALA A 131 9.83 -7.08 -15.76
CA ALA A 131 10.76 -5.97 -15.89
C ALA A 131 12.12 -6.37 -15.32
N LYS A 132 13.20 -6.05 -16.04
CA LYS A 132 14.59 -6.22 -15.58
C LYS A 132 15.35 -4.92 -15.73
N TRP A 133 15.87 -4.41 -14.62
CA TRP A 133 16.72 -3.24 -14.61
C TRP A 133 18.13 -3.55 -15.12
N SER A 134 18.72 -2.57 -15.80
CA SER A 134 20.15 -2.52 -16.08
C SER A 134 20.97 -2.54 -14.79
N LYS A 135 22.24 -2.98 -14.88
CA LYS A 135 23.16 -2.98 -13.74
C LYS A 135 23.35 -1.58 -13.13
N SER A 136 23.37 -0.55 -13.97
CA SER A 136 23.41 0.87 -13.60
C SER A 136 22.08 1.42 -13.08
N ARG A 137 20.98 0.66 -13.20
CA ARG A 137 19.61 1.05 -12.79
C ARG A 137 19.09 2.31 -13.51
N THR A 138 19.67 2.65 -14.66
CA THR A 138 19.30 3.83 -15.46
C THR A 138 18.17 3.55 -16.44
N TYR A 139 18.06 2.30 -16.90
CA TYR A 139 16.97 1.82 -17.75
C TYR A 139 16.50 0.42 -17.32
N ALA A 140 15.30 0.04 -17.78
CA ALA A 140 14.74 -1.29 -17.60
C ALA A 140 14.27 -1.87 -18.94
N LEU A 141 14.50 -3.17 -19.13
CA LEU A 141 13.88 -3.95 -20.19
C LEU A 141 12.54 -4.48 -19.70
N LEU A 142 11.50 -4.27 -20.50
CA LEU A 142 10.13 -4.62 -20.16
C LEU A 142 9.67 -5.77 -21.04
N THR A 143 8.99 -6.74 -20.44
CA THR A 143 8.32 -7.83 -21.14
C THR A 143 6.82 -7.61 -21.03
N THR A 144 6.14 -7.52 -22.17
CA THR A 144 4.70 -7.31 -22.26
C THR A 144 4.04 -8.45 -23.04
N ASN A 145 2.84 -8.85 -22.66
CA ASN A 145 2.04 -9.78 -23.45
C ASN A 145 1.16 -9.00 -24.43
N THR A 146 1.71 -8.62 -25.57
CA THR A 146 0.90 -8.03 -26.64
C THR A 146 0.13 -9.14 -27.33
N LYS A 147 -1.18 -9.26 -27.06
CA LYS A 147 -2.05 -9.93 -28.02
C LYS A 147 -1.97 -9.14 -29.32
N ALA A 148 -1.46 -9.76 -30.38
CA ALA A 148 -1.65 -9.23 -31.72
C ALA A 148 -3.17 -9.09 -31.92
N ALA A 149 -3.63 -7.88 -32.23
CA ALA A 149 -4.99 -7.70 -32.70
C ALA A 149 -5.13 -8.52 -33.98
N VAL A 150 -5.90 -9.60 -33.92
CA VAL A 150 -6.38 -10.35 -35.09
C VAL A 150 -7.58 -9.61 -35.65
#